data_AF-A0ABD5MGE8-F1
#
_entry.id   AF-A0ABD5MGE8-F1
#
_cell.length_a   1.000
_cell.length_b   1.000
_cell.length_c   1.000
_cell.angle_alpha   90.00
_cell.angle_beta   90.00
_cell.angle_gamma   90.00
#
_symmetry.space_group_name_H-M   'P 1'
#
loop_
_entity.id
_entity.type
_entity.pdbx_description
1 polymer ?
#
loop_
_entity_poly.entity_id
_entity_poly.type
_entity_poly.pdbx_seq_one_letter_code
_entity_poly.pdbx_strand_id
1 'polypeptide(L)'
;MLLAGCLGSEDSTNDNSNSGASNEAGDSGSDPVDESTPTPRPDRDGDGIPDAEDDFPDDPSYSVLLDETSDTRQIPEDEWYQWNFELNEQAVLSYDFVVRSGPAIDAILTDDTEYDQLQEGNRFRYYSEGSVMDDEGGQVTTTLAPGTYHLVLDNSDAGEAQPPTNFDDDIAEVEIEIQILQ
;
A
#
# COMPACT_ATOMS: atom_id res chain seq x y z
N MET A 1 -35.81 13.45 54.30
CA MET A 1 -36.41 12.10 54.29
C MET A 1 -35.22 11.14 54.25
N LEU A 2 -34.83 10.44 55.32
CA LEU A 2 -35.46 9.22 55.89
C LEU A 2 -35.88 8.24 54.78
N LEU A 3 -35.56 6.95 54.79
CA LEU A 3 -34.70 6.05 55.57
C LEU A 3 -34.89 4.65 54.93
N ALA A 4 -33.88 3.77 55.04
CA ALA A 4 -33.97 2.29 55.12
C ALA A 4 -34.46 1.51 53.87
N GLY A 5 -33.99 0.30 53.55
CA GLY A 5 -33.22 -0.68 54.34
C GLY A 5 -34.11 -1.88 54.72
N CYS A 6 -33.79 -3.07 54.20
CA CYS A 6 -34.20 -4.42 54.68
C CYS A 6 -33.07 -5.37 54.20
N LEU A 7 -32.26 -6.12 54.95
CA LEU A 7 -32.32 -6.84 56.25
C LEU A 7 -33.16 -8.14 56.27
N GLY A 8 -32.50 -9.22 56.70
CA GLY A 8 -33.02 -10.56 57.07
C GLY A 8 -32.22 -11.69 56.38
N SER A 9 -31.17 -12.31 56.96
CA SER A 9 -31.08 -13.22 58.14
C SER A 9 -31.84 -14.54 57.89
N GLU A 10 -31.37 -15.77 58.14
CA GLU A 10 -30.81 -16.46 59.32
C GLU A 10 -30.27 -17.84 58.81
N ASP A 11 -29.10 -18.36 59.20
CA ASP A 11 -28.75 -19.11 60.44
C ASP A 11 -28.42 -20.59 60.15
N SER A 12 -27.33 -21.07 60.74
CA SER A 12 -27.14 -22.41 61.36
C SER A 12 -25.75 -23.00 61.13
N THR A 13 -25.00 -23.00 62.23
CA THR A 13 -23.73 -23.66 62.53
C THR A 13 -23.76 -25.19 62.42
N ASN A 14 -22.64 -25.83 62.09
CA ASN A 14 -22.18 -26.99 62.89
C ASN A 14 -20.68 -27.33 62.70
N ASP A 15 -20.05 -27.65 63.83
CA ASP A 15 -18.66 -28.08 64.03
C ASP A 15 -18.30 -29.41 63.34
N ASN A 16 -17.00 -29.65 63.10
CA ASN A 16 -16.22 -30.68 63.82
C ASN A 16 -14.84 -30.92 63.17
N SER A 17 -13.80 -30.96 64.00
CA SER A 17 -12.39 -31.15 63.66
C SER A 17 -12.05 -32.62 63.30
N ASN A 18 -11.02 -32.82 62.48
CA ASN A 18 -10.22 -34.04 62.55
C ASN A 18 -8.72 -33.77 62.25
N SER A 19 -7.89 -34.26 63.16
CA SER A 19 -6.43 -34.18 63.23
C SER A 19 -5.74 -35.32 62.47
N GLY A 20 -4.55 -35.07 61.91
CA GLY A 20 -3.58 -36.09 61.50
C GLY A 20 -2.38 -35.42 60.81
N ALA A 21 -1.32 -35.11 61.55
CA ALA A 21 -0.13 -35.94 61.76
C ALA A 21 0.89 -35.84 60.59
N SER A 22 2.06 -35.35 60.96
CA SER A 22 3.31 -35.08 60.25
C SER A 22 3.87 -36.18 59.35
N ASN A 23 4.60 -35.78 58.29
CA ASN A 23 5.86 -36.40 57.90
C ASN A 23 6.79 -35.38 57.22
N GLU A 24 8.05 -35.39 57.65
CA GLU A 24 9.18 -34.60 57.15
C GLU A 24 9.74 -35.14 55.82
N ALA A 25 10.56 -34.27 55.20
CA ALA A 25 11.76 -34.55 54.39
C ALA A 25 11.66 -34.43 52.86
N GLY A 26 12.23 -33.31 52.38
CA GLY A 26 13.13 -33.22 51.23
C GLY A 26 12.49 -33.23 49.84
N ASP A 27 12.70 -32.16 49.06
CA ASP A 27 13.61 -32.19 47.89
C ASP A 27 13.57 -30.83 47.16
N SER A 28 14.71 -30.42 46.64
CA SER A 28 14.93 -29.20 45.85
C SER A 28 14.00 -29.14 44.65
N GLY A 29 13.02 -28.25 44.69
CA GLY A 29 12.25 -27.82 43.51
C GLY A 29 12.62 -26.40 43.17
N SER A 30 13.57 -26.23 42.26
CA SER A 30 13.87 -24.96 41.58
C SER A 30 12.58 -24.25 41.16
N ASP A 31 12.43 -22.99 41.57
CA ASP A 31 11.41 -22.08 41.08
C ASP A 31 11.31 -22.17 39.54
N PRO A 32 10.12 -22.37 38.96
CA PRO A 32 9.97 -22.23 37.52
C PRO A 32 10.17 -20.75 37.20
N VAL A 33 11.22 -20.53 36.41
CA VAL A 33 11.47 -19.37 35.56
C VAL A 33 10.22 -18.52 35.31
N ASP A 34 10.33 -17.25 35.70
CA ASP A 34 9.51 -16.15 35.19
C ASP A 34 9.68 -16.09 33.67
N GLU A 35 8.91 -16.91 32.95
CA GLU A 35 8.70 -16.78 31.51
C GLU A 35 7.73 -15.61 31.31
N SER A 36 8.27 -14.40 31.43
CA SER A 36 7.71 -13.23 30.78
C SER A 36 7.71 -13.49 29.28
N THR A 37 6.70 -14.22 28.79
CA THR A 37 6.44 -14.34 27.36
C THR A 37 6.11 -12.92 26.88
N PRO A 38 6.92 -12.33 25.99
CA PRO A 38 6.55 -11.06 25.40
C PRO A 38 5.19 -11.25 24.73
N THR A 39 4.21 -10.41 25.07
CA THR A 39 2.93 -10.39 24.37
C THR A 39 3.22 -10.28 22.87
N PRO A 40 2.60 -11.12 22.01
CA PRO A 40 2.74 -10.97 20.57
C PRO A 40 2.42 -9.53 20.18
N ARG A 41 3.27 -8.92 19.35
CA ARG A 41 2.98 -7.60 18.79
C ARG A 41 1.73 -7.73 17.91
N PRO A 42 0.79 -6.77 17.95
CA PRO A 42 -0.34 -6.75 17.01
C PRO A 42 0.17 -6.80 15.58
N ASP A 43 -0.49 -7.63 14.79
CA ASP A 43 -0.28 -7.90 13.36
C ASP A 43 -1.68 -8.28 12.86
N ARG A 44 -2.40 -7.29 12.34
CA ARG A 44 -3.86 -7.33 12.11
C ARG A 44 -4.22 -8.07 10.83
N ASP A 45 -3.40 -8.00 9.81
CA ASP A 45 -3.62 -8.67 8.53
C ASP A 45 -2.81 -9.97 8.36
N GLY A 46 -1.83 -10.21 9.25
CA GLY A 46 -1.10 -11.47 9.34
C GLY A 46 0.00 -11.61 8.29
N ASP A 47 0.52 -10.51 7.76
CA ASP A 47 1.62 -10.50 6.80
C ASP A 47 3.01 -10.79 7.44
N GLY A 48 3.06 -10.76 8.79
CA GLY A 48 4.25 -11.01 9.60
C GLY A 48 5.04 -9.75 9.97
N ILE A 49 4.60 -8.58 9.52
CA ILE A 49 5.06 -7.26 9.94
C ILE A 49 4.10 -6.75 11.03
N PRO A 50 4.60 -6.31 12.19
CA PRO A 50 3.72 -5.75 13.22
C PRO A 50 3.07 -4.46 12.75
N ASP A 51 1.82 -4.19 13.18
CA ASP A 51 1.03 -3.00 12.82
C ASP A 51 1.75 -1.65 13.00
N ALA A 52 2.76 -1.59 13.89
CA ALA A 52 3.52 -0.38 14.18
C ALA A 52 4.72 -0.15 13.24
N GLU A 53 5.07 -1.17 12.46
CA GLU A 53 6.15 -1.23 11.47
C GLU A 53 5.61 -1.38 10.04
N ASP A 54 4.28 -1.40 9.88
CA ASP A 54 3.55 -1.66 8.64
C ASP A 54 2.75 -0.41 8.22
N ASP A 55 2.94 0.03 6.98
CA ASP A 55 2.22 1.16 6.38
C ASP A 55 0.75 0.80 6.04
N PHE A 56 0.45 -0.48 5.88
CA PHE A 56 -0.85 -1.04 5.52
C PHE A 56 -1.33 -2.12 6.50
N PRO A 57 -1.48 -1.82 7.80
CA PRO A 57 -1.74 -2.80 8.86
C PRO A 57 -3.14 -3.43 8.84
N ASP A 58 -3.89 -3.31 7.74
CA ASP A 58 -5.17 -3.94 7.50
C ASP A 58 -5.23 -4.60 6.09
N ASP A 59 -4.12 -4.62 5.32
CA ASP A 59 -4.03 -5.17 3.96
C ASP A 59 -2.76 -6.03 3.78
N PRO A 60 -2.88 -7.37 3.78
CA PRO A 60 -1.71 -8.26 3.76
C PRO A 60 -1.01 -8.32 2.40
N SER A 61 -1.42 -7.51 1.43
CA SER A 61 -0.85 -7.47 0.08
C SER A 61 0.39 -6.58 0.00
N TYR A 62 0.51 -5.63 0.93
CA TYR A 62 1.54 -4.60 0.97
C TYR A 62 1.92 -4.35 2.43
N SER A 63 3.17 -4.05 2.70
CA SER A 63 3.61 -3.61 4.02
C SER A 63 4.27 -2.22 3.98
N VAL A 64 4.66 -1.75 2.79
CA VAL A 64 5.46 -0.53 2.61
C VAL A 64 4.95 0.32 1.44
N LEU A 65 4.73 1.62 1.70
CA LEU A 65 4.54 2.63 0.65
C LEU A 65 5.91 3.19 0.26
N LEU A 66 6.43 2.77 -0.89
CA LEU A 66 7.74 3.23 -1.37
C LEU A 66 7.71 4.67 -1.84
N ASP A 67 6.67 5.05 -2.57
CA ASP A 67 6.51 6.40 -3.10
C ASP A 67 5.03 6.72 -3.33
N GLU A 68 4.69 7.99 -3.16
CA GLU A 68 3.37 8.55 -3.47
C GLU A 68 3.54 9.92 -4.11
N THR A 69 2.97 10.09 -5.30
CA THR A 69 3.00 11.34 -6.05
C THR A 69 1.59 11.73 -6.47
N SER A 70 1.22 12.99 -6.24
CA SER A 70 0.03 13.61 -6.82
C SER A 70 0.47 14.84 -7.59
N ASP A 71 0.05 14.96 -8.85
CA ASP A 71 0.47 16.05 -9.73
C ASP A 71 -0.66 16.52 -10.66
N THR A 72 -0.58 17.76 -11.09
CA THR A 72 -1.40 18.35 -12.15
C THR A 72 -0.48 18.99 -13.16
N ARG A 73 -0.56 18.55 -14.42
CA ARG A 73 0.39 18.94 -15.48
C ARG A 73 -0.34 19.41 -16.72
N GLN A 74 0.19 20.45 -17.35
CA GLN A 74 -0.14 20.81 -18.72
C GLN A 74 0.93 20.22 -19.65
N ILE A 75 0.49 19.47 -20.65
CA ILE A 75 1.34 18.78 -21.63
C ILE A 75 0.98 19.36 -23.00
N PRO A 76 1.82 20.21 -23.59
CA PRO A 76 1.61 20.75 -24.94
C PRO A 76 1.47 19.67 -26.01
N GLU A 77 0.95 20.04 -27.18
CA GLU A 77 1.02 19.19 -28.36
C GLU A 77 2.48 18.83 -28.68
N ASP A 78 2.72 17.60 -29.13
CA ASP A 78 4.04 17.05 -29.47
C ASP A 78 5.01 16.91 -28.28
N GLU A 79 4.51 17.03 -27.05
CA GLU A 79 5.30 16.90 -25.82
C GLU A 79 4.81 15.76 -24.92
N TRP A 80 5.68 15.37 -24.00
CA TRP A 80 5.39 14.38 -22.96
C TRP A 80 6.02 14.78 -21.63
N TYR A 81 5.48 14.22 -20.54
CA TYR A 81 6.06 14.30 -19.21
C TYR A 81 6.31 12.90 -18.65
N GLN A 82 7.32 12.72 -17.80
CA GLN A 82 7.66 11.41 -17.25
C GLN A 82 8.02 11.44 -15.77
N TRP A 83 7.68 10.34 -15.08
CA TRP A 83 8.23 9.96 -13.79
C TRP A 83 9.13 8.75 -13.96
N ASN A 84 10.34 8.84 -13.39
CA ASN A 84 11.32 7.76 -13.38
C ASN A 84 11.45 7.20 -11.96
N PHE A 85 11.39 5.88 -11.83
CA PHE A 85 11.60 5.21 -10.55
C PHE A 85 12.38 3.90 -10.73
N GLU A 86 13.11 3.52 -9.68
CA GLU A 86 13.93 2.30 -9.64
C GLU A 86 13.43 1.38 -8.53
N LEU A 87 13.21 0.10 -8.87
CA LEU A 87 12.74 -0.94 -7.98
C LEU A 87 13.88 -1.92 -7.69
N ASN A 88 14.25 -2.06 -6.42
CA ASN A 88 15.26 -3.02 -5.99
C ASN A 88 14.67 -4.43 -5.78
N GLU A 89 13.37 -4.50 -5.51
CA GLU A 89 12.60 -5.72 -5.30
C GLU A 89 11.29 -5.63 -6.11
N GLN A 90 10.53 -6.71 -6.17
CA GLN A 90 9.21 -6.66 -6.81
C GLN A 90 8.33 -5.62 -6.09
N ALA A 91 7.55 -4.86 -6.84
CA ALA A 91 6.62 -3.87 -6.31
C ALA A 91 5.35 -3.81 -7.15
N VAL A 92 4.31 -3.17 -6.64
CA VAL A 92 3.11 -2.83 -7.38
C VAL A 92 3.13 -1.35 -7.70
N LEU A 93 3.00 -1.02 -8.99
CA LEU A 93 2.66 0.33 -9.43
C LEU A 93 1.14 0.44 -9.47
N SER A 94 0.59 1.45 -8.82
CA SER A 94 -0.79 1.88 -8.98
C SER A 94 -0.81 3.33 -9.44
N TYR A 95 -1.65 3.65 -10.42
CA TYR A 95 -1.91 5.04 -10.75
C TYR A 95 -3.35 5.24 -11.23
N ASP A 96 -3.87 6.44 -11.04
CA ASP A 96 -5.13 6.91 -11.60
C ASP A 96 -4.88 8.29 -12.21
N PHE A 97 -5.29 8.48 -13.46
CA PHE A 97 -5.17 9.77 -14.13
C PHE A 97 -6.48 10.18 -14.80
N VAL A 98 -6.66 11.50 -14.94
CA VAL A 98 -7.77 12.10 -15.68
C VAL A 98 -7.28 13.33 -16.44
N VAL A 99 -7.56 13.37 -17.74
CA VAL A 99 -7.49 14.57 -18.57
C VAL A 99 -8.66 15.49 -18.21
N ARG A 100 -8.35 16.64 -17.62
CA ARG A 100 -9.33 17.66 -17.23
C ARG A 100 -9.76 18.56 -18.39
N SER A 101 -8.86 18.76 -19.35
CA SER A 101 -9.13 19.47 -20.61
C SER A 101 -8.06 19.16 -21.65
N GLY A 102 -8.38 19.33 -22.92
CA GLY A 102 -7.47 19.01 -24.04
C GLY A 102 -7.84 17.67 -24.69
N PRO A 103 -6.98 17.15 -25.57
CA PRO A 103 -7.17 15.85 -26.20
C PRO A 103 -6.92 14.68 -25.23
N ALA A 104 -7.37 13.49 -25.62
CA ALA A 104 -6.95 12.24 -25.00
C ALA A 104 -5.43 12.04 -25.16
N ILE A 105 -4.81 11.34 -24.21
CA ILE A 105 -3.36 11.11 -24.18
C ILE A 105 -3.06 9.62 -24.03
N ASP A 106 -1.78 9.26 -24.19
CA ASP A 106 -1.27 7.97 -23.76
C ASP A 106 -0.66 8.08 -22.36
N ALA A 107 -0.95 7.11 -21.48
CA ALA A 107 -0.22 6.84 -20.25
C ALA A 107 0.60 5.56 -20.43
N ILE A 108 1.89 5.71 -20.72
CA ILE A 108 2.78 4.63 -21.17
C ILE A 108 3.72 4.23 -20.03
N LEU A 109 3.65 2.97 -19.61
CA LEU A 109 4.66 2.38 -18.74
C LEU A 109 5.70 1.65 -19.58
N THR A 110 6.96 2.01 -19.41
CA THR A 110 8.08 1.37 -20.11
C THR A 110 9.34 1.27 -19.26
N ASP A 111 10.33 0.53 -19.71
CA ASP A 111 11.64 0.46 -19.06
C ASP A 111 12.60 1.53 -19.62
N ASP A 112 13.72 1.75 -18.93
CA ASP A 112 14.75 2.73 -19.30
C ASP A 112 15.25 2.59 -20.75
N THR A 113 15.41 1.34 -21.24
CA THR A 113 15.90 1.09 -22.61
C THR A 113 14.87 1.47 -23.66
N GLU A 114 13.60 1.18 -23.40
CA GLU A 114 12.51 1.49 -24.34
C GLU A 114 12.07 2.96 -24.24
N TYR A 115 12.26 3.62 -23.08
CA TYR A 115 12.10 5.07 -22.97
C TYR A 115 13.11 5.83 -23.84
N ASP A 116 14.38 5.40 -23.87
CA ASP A 116 15.37 5.95 -24.81
C ASP A 116 14.88 5.85 -26.27
N GLN A 117 14.23 4.75 -26.65
CA GLN A 117 13.68 4.59 -28.00
C GLN A 117 12.54 5.58 -28.28
N LEU A 118 11.66 5.83 -27.31
CA LEU A 118 10.60 6.85 -27.42
C LEU A 118 11.21 8.22 -27.65
N GLN A 119 12.22 8.62 -26.85
CA GLN A 119 12.86 9.93 -26.98
C GLN A 119 13.56 10.14 -28.33
N GLU A 120 14.07 9.06 -28.92
CA GLU A 120 14.69 9.08 -30.25
C GLU A 120 13.67 9.05 -31.41
N GLY A 121 12.38 8.91 -31.12
CA GLY A 121 11.33 8.73 -32.13
C GLY A 121 11.43 7.37 -32.86
N ASN A 122 12.10 6.40 -32.24
CA ASN A 122 12.18 5.04 -32.73
C ASN A 122 10.95 4.24 -32.28
N ARG A 123 10.76 3.08 -32.90
CA ARG A 123 9.77 2.13 -32.40
C ARG A 123 10.23 1.57 -31.05
N PHE A 124 9.37 1.68 -30.05
CA PHE A 124 9.58 1.18 -28.70
C PHE A 124 8.56 0.10 -28.33
N ARG A 125 8.78 -0.54 -27.18
CA ARG A 125 7.85 -1.43 -26.49
C ARG A 125 7.41 -0.80 -25.18
N TYR A 126 6.25 -1.24 -24.69
CA TYR A 126 5.69 -0.80 -23.42
C TYR A 126 4.98 -1.98 -22.74
N TYR A 127 4.74 -1.84 -21.44
CA TYR A 127 4.00 -2.81 -20.63
C TYR A 127 2.51 -2.57 -20.78
N SER A 128 1.83 -3.38 -21.60
CA SER A 128 0.40 -3.18 -21.90
C SER A 128 -0.52 -3.24 -20.68
N GLU A 129 -0.19 -4.06 -19.67
CA GLU A 129 -0.97 -4.13 -18.42
C GLU A 129 -0.77 -2.90 -17.52
N GLY A 130 0.33 -2.16 -17.74
CA GLY A 130 0.68 -0.95 -17.01
C GLY A 130 0.38 0.35 -17.77
N SER A 131 -0.20 0.26 -18.98
CA SER A 131 -0.39 1.40 -19.88
C SER A 131 -1.85 1.57 -20.26
N VAL A 132 -2.24 2.82 -20.53
CA VAL A 132 -3.53 3.21 -21.11
C VAL A 132 -3.23 4.02 -22.36
N MET A 133 -3.89 3.71 -23.47
CA MET A 133 -3.60 4.32 -24.78
C MET A 133 -4.83 5.09 -25.28
N ASP A 134 -4.61 6.29 -25.83
CA ASP A 134 -5.62 7.21 -26.39
C ASP A 134 -6.90 7.33 -25.53
N ASP A 135 -6.72 7.69 -24.25
CA ASP A 135 -7.84 7.82 -23.30
C ASP A 135 -7.80 9.16 -22.52
N GLU A 136 -8.96 9.58 -22.04
CA GLU A 136 -9.13 10.76 -21.18
C GLU A 136 -8.94 10.42 -19.69
N GLY A 137 -8.74 9.14 -19.34
CA GLY A 137 -8.41 8.73 -17.99
C GLY A 137 -8.33 7.22 -17.83
N GLY A 138 -7.76 6.78 -16.72
CA GLY A 138 -7.63 5.35 -16.45
C GLY A 138 -7.01 5.07 -15.09
N GLN A 139 -7.46 3.97 -14.50
CA GLN A 139 -6.92 3.43 -13.26
C GLN A 139 -6.20 2.11 -13.57
N VAL A 140 -4.93 2.04 -13.19
CA VAL A 140 -4.05 0.90 -13.46
C VAL A 140 -3.43 0.40 -12.18
N THR A 141 -3.29 -0.91 -12.07
CA THR A 141 -2.51 -1.55 -11.01
C THR A 141 -1.78 -2.73 -11.61
N THR A 142 -0.45 -2.73 -11.56
CA THR A 142 0.39 -3.77 -12.16
C THR A 142 1.57 -4.12 -11.27
N THR A 143 1.94 -5.39 -11.24
CA THR A 143 3.13 -5.87 -10.55
C THR A 143 4.35 -5.75 -11.45
N LEU A 144 5.42 -5.16 -10.94
CA LEU A 144 6.68 -4.96 -11.64
C LEU A 144 7.81 -5.75 -10.97
N ALA A 145 8.70 -6.27 -11.80
CA ALA A 145 9.94 -6.89 -11.32
C ALA A 145 10.95 -5.80 -10.90
N PRO A 146 12.06 -6.16 -10.22
CA PRO A 146 13.15 -5.21 -10.01
C PRO A 146 13.67 -4.64 -11.35
N GLY A 147 13.87 -3.32 -11.40
CA GLY A 147 14.28 -2.62 -12.62
C GLY A 147 14.03 -1.11 -12.55
N THR A 148 14.40 -0.41 -13.62
CA THR A 148 14.16 1.04 -13.80
C THR A 148 13.04 1.24 -14.80
N TYR A 149 12.07 2.07 -14.43
CA TYR A 149 10.84 2.27 -15.17
C TYR A 149 10.52 3.75 -15.35
N HIS A 150 9.83 4.04 -16.44
CA HIS A 150 9.25 5.33 -16.76
C HIS A 150 7.74 5.20 -16.92
N LEU A 151 6.98 6.01 -16.19
CA LEU A 151 5.59 6.28 -16.50
C LEU A 151 5.53 7.61 -17.25
N VAL A 152 5.06 7.57 -18.50
CA VAL A 152 5.04 8.71 -19.42
C VAL A 152 3.60 9.10 -19.70
N LEU A 153 3.28 10.39 -19.58
CA LEU A 153 2.06 10.97 -20.15
C LEU A 153 2.46 11.64 -21.45
N ASP A 154 1.96 11.11 -22.57
CA ASP A 154 2.34 11.48 -23.92
C ASP A 154 1.16 12.14 -24.64
N ASN A 155 1.33 13.41 -25.01
CA ASN A 155 0.42 14.18 -25.85
C ASN A 155 1.08 14.44 -27.22
N SER A 156 1.74 13.41 -27.76
CA SER A 156 2.40 13.43 -29.06
C SER A 156 1.87 12.31 -29.95
N ASP A 157 2.46 12.17 -31.14
CA ASP A 157 2.16 11.08 -32.09
C ASP A 157 3.05 9.83 -31.88
N ALA A 158 3.74 9.70 -30.75
CA ALA A 158 4.65 8.57 -30.50
C ALA A 158 3.90 7.26 -30.20
N GLY A 159 2.73 7.33 -29.56
CA GLY A 159 1.88 6.19 -29.21
C GLY A 159 0.62 6.04 -30.07
N GLU A 160 -0.53 5.87 -29.42
CA GLU A 160 -1.84 5.74 -30.09
C GLU A 160 -2.64 7.05 -30.04
N ALA A 161 -2.35 7.94 -29.10
CA ALA A 161 -2.90 9.29 -29.07
C ALA A 161 -2.54 10.03 -30.37
N GLN A 162 -3.49 10.82 -30.87
CA GLN A 162 -3.33 11.62 -32.08
C GLN A 162 -3.88 13.03 -31.82
N PRO A 163 -3.09 13.90 -31.17
CA PRO A 163 -3.47 15.30 -30.96
C PRO A 163 -3.90 15.99 -32.28
N PRO A 164 -4.86 16.93 -32.24
CA PRO A 164 -5.37 17.53 -33.47
C PRO A 164 -4.34 18.42 -34.19
N THR A 165 -3.97 18.05 -35.41
CA THR A 165 -3.06 18.87 -36.24
C THR A 165 -3.75 20.08 -36.89
N ASN A 166 -4.10 21.08 -36.08
CA ASN A 166 -4.94 22.22 -36.49
C ASN A 166 -4.20 23.59 -36.50
N PHE A 167 -2.88 23.61 -36.24
CA PHE A 167 -2.02 24.79 -36.07
C PHE A 167 -2.23 25.61 -34.79
N ASP A 168 -3.07 25.12 -33.87
CA ASP A 168 -3.17 25.57 -32.49
C ASP A 168 -2.49 24.52 -31.59
N ASP A 169 -1.90 24.97 -30.48
CA ASP A 169 -1.28 24.06 -29.50
C ASP A 169 -2.39 23.44 -28.63
N ASP A 170 -2.68 22.17 -28.86
CA ASP A 170 -3.71 21.40 -28.18
C ASP A 170 -3.20 20.78 -26.87
N ILE A 171 -3.04 21.66 -25.87
CA ILE A 171 -2.54 21.31 -24.54
C ILE A 171 -3.51 20.38 -23.80
N ALA A 172 -3.01 19.24 -23.31
CA ALA A 172 -3.69 18.38 -22.35
C ALA A 172 -3.38 18.80 -20.91
N GLU A 173 -4.40 19.09 -20.11
CA GLU A 173 -4.28 19.27 -18.65
C GLU A 173 -4.66 17.97 -17.96
N VAL A 174 -3.71 17.35 -17.27
CA VAL A 174 -3.84 16.01 -16.69
C VAL A 174 -3.62 16.08 -15.18
N GLU A 175 -4.52 15.48 -14.44
CA GLU A 175 -4.32 15.15 -13.02
C GLU A 175 -3.95 13.68 -12.89
N ILE A 176 -2.97 13.36 -12.03
CA ILE A 176 -2.54 11.99 -11.78
C ILE A 176 -2.15 11.77 -10.33
N GLU A 177 -2.46 10.58 -9.83
CA GLU A 177 -2.00 10.03 -8.56
C GLU A 177 -1.23 8.74 -8.85
N ILE A 178 -0.04 8.60 -8.28
CA ILE A 178 0.87 7.46 -8.48
C ILE A 178 1.29 6.93 -7.11
N GLN A 179 1.21 5.63 -6.92
CA GLN A 179 1.70 4.93 -5.73
C GLN A 179 2.57 3.74 -6.13
N ILE A 180 3.65 3.53 -5.38
CA ILE A 180 4.50 2.34 -5.48
C ILE A 180 4.44 1.61 -4.15
N LEU A 181 3.98 0.37 -4.17
CA LEU A 181 3.69 -0.45 -3.00
C LEU A 181 4.55 -1.72 -2.98
N GLN A 182 4.99 -2.15 -1.81
CA GLN A 182 5.74 -3.39 -1.59
C GLN A 182 5.21 -4.18 -0.41
#